data_AF-A0A8B4QDK0-F1
#
_entry.id   AF-A0A8B4QDK0-F1
#
_cell.length_a   1.000
_cell.length_b   1.000
_cell.length_c   1.000
_cell.angle_alpha   90.00
_cell.angle_beta   90.00
_cell.angle_gamma   90.00
#
_symmetry.space_group_name_H-M   'P 1'
#
loop_
_entity.id
_entity.type
_entity.pdbx_description
1 polymer ?
#
loop_
_entity_poly.entity_id
_entity_poly.type
_entity_poly.pdbx_seq_one_letter_code
_entity_poly.pdbx_strand_id
1 'polypeptide(L)'
;MSNKHQFRARVRNVNYDYLENYQIVNNHSNIGEALDAILEEHKELNKNHWNLQYIAQTVAHTVNERISTELNRVRLGTNNTDRNTQILIELLQGFMQLRNVEHIPTIDLYKPEFLIHAENTVKERIAHQKQRKHSRQ
;
A
#
# COMPACT_ATOMS: atom_id res chain seq x y z
N MET A 1 35.15 -9.24 37.50
CA MET A 1 35.57 -10.63 37.19
C MET A 1 34.34 -11.36 36.67
N SER A 2 34.34 -11.79 35.41
CA SER A 2 33.19 -12.50 34.82
C SER A 2 33.12 -13.91 35.38
N ASN A 3 31.99 -14.27 35.99
CA ASN A 3 31.77 -15.56 36.63
C ASN A 3 31.48 -16.59 35.53
N LYS A 4 32.49 -17.40 35.15
CA LYS A 4 32.37 -18.42 34.10
C LYS A 4 32.03 -19.77 34.73
N HIS A 5 30.98 -20.43 34.23
CA HIS A 5 30.60 -21.78 34.66
C HIS A 5 31.06 -22.82 33.64
N GLN A 6 31.77 -23.85 34.11
CA GLN A 6 32.10 -25.01 33.27
C GLN A 6 30.95 -26.01 33.30
N PHE A 7 30.54 -26.46 32.11
CA PHE A 7 29.59 -27.56 31.96
C PHE A 7 30.06 -28.50 30.85
N ARG A 8 29.68 -29.77 30.94
CA ARG A 8 29.98 -30.79 29.93
C ARG A 8 28.69 -31.16 29.21
N ALA A 9 28.67 -31.01 27.89
CA ALA A 9 27.55 -31.39 27.04
C ALA A 9 28.00 -32.36 25.95
N ARG A 10 27.06 -33.18 25.45
CA ARG A 10 27.25 -33.97 24.23
C ARG A 10 26.57 -33.24 23.08
N VAL A 11 27.32 -33.03 22.00
CA VAL A 11 26.84 -32.38 20.78
C VAL A 11 27.02 -33.31 19.60
N ARG A 12 26.23 -33.14 18.54
CA ARG A 12 26.44 -33.90 17.30
C ARG A 12 27.78 -33.50 16.68
N ASN A 13 28.44 -34.43 15.99
CA ASN A 13 29.76 -34.18 15.38
C ASN A 13 29.72 -32.96 14.45
N VAL A 14 28.69 -32.87 13.60
CA VAL A 14 28.47 -31.73 12.68
C VAL A 14 28.40 -30.37 13.39
N ASN A 15 27.88 -30.31 14.62
CA ASN A 15 27.79 -29.06 15.37
C ASN A 15 29.13 -28.74 16.05
N TYR A 16 29.90 -29.76 16.42
CA TYR A 16 31.25 -29.59 16.93
C TYR A 16 32.17 -29.07 15.84
N ASP A 17 32.12 -29.67 14.64
CA ASP A 17 32.86 -29.23 13.47
C ASP A 17 32.51 -27.76 13.11
N TYR A 18 31.21 -27.41 13.18
CA TYR A 18 30.78 -26.03 13.00
C TYR A 18 31.38 -25.07 14.05
N LEU A 19 31.35 -25.45 15.34
CA LEU A 19 31.91 -24.64 16.43
C LEU A 19 33.41 -24.43 16.29
N GLU A 20 34.15 -25.47 15.90
CA GLU A 20 35.60 -25.38 15.68
C GLU A 20 35.92 -24.47 14.50
N ASN A 21 35.20 -24.63 13.38
CA ASN A 21 35.33 -23.74 12.23
C ASN A 21 34.97 -22.29 12.59
N TYR A 22 33.91 -22.08 13.36
CA TYR A 22 33.49 -20.75 13.83
C TYR A 22 34.55 -20.09 14.71
N GLN A 23 35.18 -20.86 15.60
CA GLN A 23 36.27 -20.40 16.43
C GLN A 23 37.46 -19.91 15.58
N ILE A 24 37.87 -20.72 14.60
CA ILE A 24 39.01 -20.41 13.72
C ILE A 24 38.73 -19.18 12.87
N VAL A 25 37.57 -19.15 12.21
CA VAL A 25 37.19 -18.07 11.28
C VAL A 25 37.06 -16.72 12.00
N ASN A 26 36.48 -16.72 13.20
CA ASN A 26 36.28 -15.49 13.99
C ASN A 26 37.41 -15.22 15.00
N ASN A 27 38.49 -16.00 14.95
CA ASN A 27 39.71 -15.82 15.74
C ASN A 27 39.48 -15.79 17.27
N HIS A 28 38.61 -16.68 17.76
CA HIS A 28 38.34 -16.82 19.19
C HIS A 28 39.38 -17.70 19.90
N SER A 29 39.71 -17.34 21.15
CA SER A 29 40.82 -17.96 21.88
C SER A 29 40.52 -19.40 22.32
N ASN A 30 39.24 -19.74 22.47
CA ASN A 30 38.77 -21.07 22.83
C ASN A 30 37.34 -21.30 22.36
N ILE A 31 36.94 -22.57 22.30
CA ILE A 31 35.57 -23.00 21.93
C ILE A 31 34.50 -22.36 22.83
N GLY A 32 34.82 -22.12 24.11
CA GLY A 32 33.90 -21.46 25.04
C GLY A 32 33.57 -20.03 24.65
N GLU A 33 34.58 -19.25 24.22
CA GLU A 33 34.43 -17.88 23.72
C GLU A 33 33.67 -17.84 22.39
N ALA A 34 33.93 -18.79 21.50
CA ALA A 34 33.16 -18.97 20.26
C ALA A 34 31.69 -19.31 20.55
N LEU A 35 31.43 -20.17 21.54
CA LEU A 35 30.08 -20.52 21.96
C LEU A 35 29.36 -19.32 22.60
N ASP A 36 30.04 -18.56 23.45
CA ASP A 36 29.50 -17.33 24.06
C ASP A 36 29.11 -16.31 22.97
N ALA A 37 29.95 -16.14 21.94
CA ALA A 37 29.66 -15.26 20.80
C ALA A 37 28.42 -15.70 20.02
N ILE A 38 28.32 -16.99 19.67
CA ILE A 38 27.15 -17.56 18.98
C ILE A 38 25.87 -17.38 19.82
N LEU A 39 25.97 -17.58 21.14
CA LEU A 39 24.82 -17.39 22.04
C LEU A 39 24.37 -15.92 22.08
N GLU A 40 25.31 -14.97 22.06
CA GLU A 40 24.96 -13.56 22.03
C GLU A 40 24.37 -13.14 20.69
N GLU A 41 24.95 -13.58 19.57
CA GLU A 41 24.40 -13.39 18.23
C GLU A 41 22.99 -13.99 18.12
N HIS A 42 22.77 -15.19 18.66
CA HIS A 42 21.44 -15.80 18.65
C HIS A 42 20.42 -14.98 19.45
N LYS A 43 20.80 -14.43 20.60
CA LYS A 43 19.94 -13.52 21.37
C LYS A 43 19.65 -12.24 20.61
N GLU A 44 20.65 -11.64 19.96
CA GLU A 44 20.48 -10.44 19.15
C GLU A 44 19.58 -10.70 17.93
N LEU A 45 19.80 -11.80 17.22
CA LEU A 45 18.95 -12.24 16.10
C LEU A 45 17.51 -12.45 16.54
N ASN A 46 17.26 -13.08 17.69
CA ASN A 46 15.90 -13.26 18.21
C ASN A 46 15.23 -11.93 18.57
N LYS A 47 15.96 -11.00 19.19
CA LYS A 47 15.45 -9.64 19.48
C LYS A 47 15.14 -8.88 18.19
N ASN A 48 16.04 -8.93 17.22
CA ASN A 48 15.90 -8.27 15.92
C ASN A 48 14.76 -8.88 15.10
N HIS A 49 14.57 -10.21 15.16
CA HIS A 49 13.46 -10.90 14.52
C HIS A 49 12.11 -10.44 15.07
N TRP A 50 11.99 -10.35 16.41
CA TRP A 50 10.80 -9.80 17.06
C TRP A 50 10.52 -8.36 16.64
N ASN A 51 11.56 -7.53 16.58
CA ASN A 51 11.44 -6.13 16.15
C ASN A 51 11.04 -6.02 14.67
N LEU A 52 11.65 -6.83 13.79
CA LEU A 52 11.33 -6.85 12.37
C LEU A 52 9.89 -7.31 12.12
N GLN A 53 9.45 -8.36 12.81
CA GLN A 53 8.07 -8.85 12.71
C GLN A 53 7.07 -7.79 13.17
N TYR A 54 7.37 -7.11 14.29
CA TYR A 54 6.56 -6.02 14.78
C TYR A 54 6.49 -4.86 13.76
N ILE A 55 7.63 -4.39 13.26
CA ILE A 55 7.70 -3.34 12.25
C ILE A 55 6.91 -3.73 10.99
N ALA A 56 7.10 -4.95 10.48
CA ALA A 56 6.40 -5.44 9.31
C ALA A 56 4.88 -5.45 9.53
N GLN A 57 4.43 -5.90 10.71
CA GLN A 57 3.01 -5.91 11.06
C GLN A 57 2.44 -4.49 11.18
N THR A 58 3.16 -3.57 11.84
CA THR A 58 2.73 -2.17 11.96
C THR A 58 2.65 -1.50 10.59
N VAL A 59 3.67 -1.66 9.75
CA VAL A 59 3.66 -1.11 8.39
C VAL A 59 2.51 -1.69 7.57
N ALA A 60 2.33 -3.00 7.57
CA ALA A 60 1.23 -3.65 6.85
C ALA A 60 -0.13 -3.14 7.33
N HIS A 61 -0.32 -2.98 8.64
CA HIS A 61 -1.54 -2.45 9.22
C HIS A 61 -1.78 -0.99 8.80
N THR A 62 -0.80 -0.11 8.99
CA THR A 62 -0.91 1.32 8.61
C THR A 62 -1.17 1.50 7.12
N VAL A 63 -0.51 0.70 6.27
CA VAL A 63 -0.75 0.72 4.81
C VAL A 63 -2.18 0.27 4.51
N ASN A 64 -2.64 -0.83 5.10
CA ASN A 64 -3.98 -1.33 4.89
C ASN A 64 -5.06 -0.34 5.34
N GLU A 65 -4.90 0.28 6.51
CA GLU A 65 -5.82 1.30 7.03
C GLU A 65 -5.89 2.53 6.11
N ARG A 66 -4.73 3.02 5.67
CA ARG A 66 -4.67 4.20 4.80
C ARG A 66 -5.30 3.92 3.43
N ILE A 67 -4.98 2.77 2.83
CA ILE A 67 -5.58 2.36 1.55
C ILE A 67 -7.08 2.17 1.69
N SER A 68 -7.54 1.46 2.73
CA SER A 68 -8.96 1.22 2.97
C SER A 68 -9.74 2.53 3.15
N THR A 69 -9.15 3.51 3.82
CA THR A 69 -9.75 4.83 4.02
C THR A 69 -9.90 5.58 2.69
N GLU A 70 -8.86 5.62 1.86
CA GLU A 70 -8.93 6.29 0.55
C GLU A 70 -9.89 5.56 -0.41
N LEU A 71 -9.89 4.22 -0.43
CA LEU A 71 -10.84 3.45 -1.23
C LEU A 71 -12.29 3.69 -0.81
N ASN A 72 -12.55 3.82 0.49
CA ASN A 72 -13.88 4.17 0.99
C ASN A 72 -14.31 5.57 0.53
N ARG A 73 -13.41 6.56 0.54
CA ARG A 73 -13.72 7.89 0.00
C ARG A 73 -14.01 7.85 -1.49
N VAL A 74 -13.24 7.09 -2.27
CA VAL A 74 -13.49 6.87 -3.70
C VAL A 74 -14.87 6.25 -3.91
N ARG A 75 -15.18 5.16 -3.19
CA ARG A 75 -16.48 4.49 -3.27
C ARG A 75 -17.65 5.43 -2.96
N LEU A 76 -17.55 6.24 -1.90
CA LEU A 76 -18.58 7.22 -1.55
C LEU A 76 -18.74 8.31 -2.64
N GLY A 77 -17.63 8.80 -3.20
CA GLY A 77 -17.65 9.75 -4.31
C GLY A 77 -18.27 9.18 -5.58
N THR A 78 -17.94 7.94 -5.94
CA THR A 78 -18.52 7.22 -7.07
C THR A 78 -20.01 7.02 -6.88
N ASN A 79 -20.45 6.48 -5.73
CA ASN A 79 -21.87 6.26 -5.45
C ASN A 79 -22.70 7.55 -5.52
N ASN A 80 -22.16 8.66 -5.02
CA ASN A 80 -22.83 9.95 -5.12
C ASN A 80 -22.92 10.46 -6.57
N THR A 81 -21.87 10.26 -7.35
CA THR A 81 -21.84 10.60 -8.78
C THR A 81 -22.85 9.76 -9.55
N ASP A 82 -22.90 8.45 -9.31
CA ASP A 82 -23.84 7.53 -9.96
C ASP A 82 -25.29 7.92 -9.63
N ARG A 83 -25.58 8.20 -8.35
CA ARG A 83 -26.90 8.69 -7.92
C ARG A 83 -27.27 9.99 -8.63
N ASN A 84 -26.36 10.96 -8.71
CA ASN A 84 -26.63 12.23 -9.38
C ASN A 84 -26.83 12.05 -10.89
N THR A 85 -26.05 11.18 -11.54
CA THR A 85 -26.23 10.83 -12.95
C THR A 85 -27.60 10.20 -13.18
N GLN A 86 -28.04 9.29 -12.30
CA GLN A 86 -29.37 8.69 -12.39
C GLN A 86 -30.49 9.74 -12.28
N ILE A 87 -30.39 10.65 -11.31
CA ILE A 87 -31.33 11.77 -11.16
C ILE A 87 -31.35 12.64 -12.43
N LEU A 88 -30.19 12.95 -13.01
CA LEU A 88 -30.12 13.73 -14.25
C LEU A 88 -30.75 13.00 -15.44
N ILE A 89 -30.56 11.69 -15.54
CA ILE A 89 -31.21 10.85 -16.57
C ILE A 89 -32.73 10.90 -16.41
N GLU A 90 -33.25 10.77 -15.19
CA GLU A 90 -34.69 10.83 -14.91
C GLU A 90 -35.28 12.22 -15.23
N LEU A 91 -34.57 13.30 -14.87
CA LEU A 91 -34.97 14.66 -15.21
C LEU A 91 -34.99 14.88 -16.73
N LEU A 92 -33.98 14.38 -17.45
CA LEU A 92 -33.92 14.47 -18.91
C LEU A 92 -35.07 13.69 -19.56
N GLN A 93 -35.35 12.47 -19.09
CA GLN A 93 -36.49 11.68 -19.56
C GLN A 93 -37.81 12.42 -19.35
N GLY A 94 -38.03 12.99 -18.16
CA GLY A 94 -39.22 13.80 -17.87
C GLY A 94 -39.36 15.00 -18.79
N PHE A 95 -38.25 15.71 -19.05
CA PHE A 95 -38.24 16.82 -20.01
C PHE A 95 -38.57 16.37 -21.44
N MET A 96 -37.98 15.27 -21.91
CA MET A 96 -38.23 14.72 -23.25
C MET A 96 -39.69 14.30 -23.42
N GLN A 97 -40.28 13.66 -22.40
CA GLN A 97 -41.70 13.29 -22.39
C GLN A 97 -42.60 14.52 -22.50
N LEU A 98 -42.32 15.58 -21.72
CA LEU A 98 -43.07 16.85 -21.79
C LEU A 98 -42.99 17.52 -23.17
N ARG A 99 -41.92 17.28 -23.92
CA ARG A 99 -41.68 17.85 -25.25
C ARG A 99 -42.11 16.94 -26.39
N ASN A 100 -42.73 15.79 -26.09
CA ASN A 100 -43.12 14.76 -27.06
C ASN A 100 -41.98 14.35 -28.00
N VAL A 101 -40.76 14.20 -27.45
CA VAL A 101 -39.61 13.77 -28.24
C VAL A 101 -39.66 12.26 -28.43
N GLU A 102 -39.91 11.80 -29.65
CA GLU A 102 -40.02 10.36 -29.97
C GLU A 102 -38.67 9.66 -30.12
N HIS A 103 -37.63 10.37 -30.59
CA HIS A 103 -36.28 9.80 -30.71
C HIS A 103 -35.18 10.82 -30.39
N ILE A 104 -34.05 10.34 -29.87
CA ILE A 104 -32.83 11.14 -29.71
C ILE A 104 -32.08 11.11 -31.04
N PRO A 105 -31.77 12.25 -31.69
CA PRO A 105 -30.95 12.27 -32.89
C PRO A 105 -29.52 11.85 -32.56
N THR A 106 -28.97 10.92 -33.36
CA THR A 106 -27.59 10.46 -33.22
C THR A 106 -26.62 11.49 -33.79
N ILE A 107 -25.44 11.57 -33.17
CA ILE A 107 -24.40 12.59 -33.45
C ILE A 107 -23.67 12.33 -34.77
N ASP A 108 -23.92 11.19 -35.42
CA ASP A 108 -23.20 10.71 -36.59
C ASP A 108 -23.50 11.51 -37.87
N LEU A 109 -24.57 12.32 -37.87
CA LEU A 109 -25.00 13.15 -39.00
C LEU A 109 -24.81 14.66 -38.76
N TYR A 110 -24.94 15.12 -37.51
CA TYR A 110 -24.80 16.54 -37.15
C TYR A 110 -24.58 16.69 -35.65
N LYS A 111 -23.44 17.28 -35.26
CA LYS A 111 -23.18 17.66 -33.87
C LYS A 111 -23.66 19.08 -33.63
N PRO A 112 -24.68 19.32 -32.77
CA PRO A 112 -25.19 20.65 -32.55
C PRO A 112 -24.15 21.59 -31.94
N GLU A 113 -24.16 22.86 -32.35
CA GLU A 113 -23.21 23.87 -31.88
C GLU A 113 -23.22 24.06 -30.36
N PHE A 114 -24.40 23.99 -29.73
CA PHE A 114 -24.51 24.06 -28.26
C PHE A 114 -23.75 22.93 -27.56
N LEU A 115 -23.71 21.73 -28.15
CA LEU A 115 -23.00 20.58 -27.58
C LEU A 115 -21.48 20.77 -27.70
N ILE A 116 -21.02 21.34 -28.81
CA ILE A 116 -19.62 21.72 -29.01
C ILE A 116 -19.18 22.72 -27.94
N HIS A 117 -19.99 23.76 -27.71
CA HIS A 117 -19.69 24.79 -26.71
C HIS A 117 -19.65 24.22 -25.28
N ALA A 118 -20.63 23.37 -24.93
CA ALA A 118 -20.68 22.71 -23.63
C ALA A 118 -19.43 21.84 -23.38
N GLU A 119 -19.02 21.03 -24.36
CA GLU A 119 -17.82 20.19 -24.25
C GLU A 119 -16.55 21.00 -24.08
N ASN A 120 -16.37 22.08 -24.86
CA ASN A 120 -15.20 22.94 -24.76
C ASN A 120 -15.12 23.58 -23.37
N THR A 121 -16.23 24.12 -22.87
CA THR A 121 -16.32 24.70 -21.53
C THR A 121 -15.95 23.68 -20.43
N VAL A 122 -16.43 22.44 -20.55
CA VAL A 122 -16.09 21.37 -19.59
C VAL A 122 -14.62 21.00 -19.67
N LYS A 123 -14.06 20.85 -20.88
CA LYS A 123 -12.63 20.56 -21.09
C LYS A 123 -11.74 21.62 -20.47
N GLU A 124 -12.04 22.90 -20.71
CA GLU A 124 -11.32 24.02 -20.15
C GLU A 124 -11.37 24.02 -18.62
N ARG A 125 -12.57 23.80 -18.05
CA ARG A 125 -12.75 23.72 -16.59
C ARG A 125 -11.91 22.59 -15.98
N ILE A 126 -11.88 21.41 -16.60
CA ILE A 126 -11.06 20.27 -16.14
C ILE A 126 -9.58 20.62 -16.22
N ALA A 127 -9.12 21.23 -17.32
CA ALA A 127 -7.73 21.66 -17.49
C ALA A 127 -7.33 22.66 -16.39
N HIS A 128 -8.20 23.64 -16.13
CA HIS A 128 -7.97 24.67 -15.12
C HIS A 128 -7.93 24.09 -13.69
N GLN A 129 -8.76 23.09 -13.39
CA GLN A 129 -8.73 22.37 -12.11
C GLN A 129 -7.44 21.56 -11.95
N LYS A 130 -6.98 20.87 -13.01
CA LYS A 130 -5.70 20.14 -12.99
C LYS A 130 -4.53 21.10 -12.73
N GLN A 131 -4.47 22.22 -13.43
CA GLN A 131 -3.43 23.23 -13.24
C GLN A 131 -3.40 23.77 -11.80
N ARG A 132 -4.56 24.11 -11.22
CA ARG A 132 -4.65 24.59 -9.83
C ARG A 132 -4.21 23.55 -8.80
N LYS A 133 -4.36 22.26 -9.11
CA LYS A 133 -3.89 21.17 -8.25
C LYS A 133 -2.37 21.02 -8.32
N HIS A 134 -1.80 21.15 -9.52
CA HIS A 134 -0.34 21.12 -9.73
C HIS A 134 0.37 22.35 -9.15
N SER A 135 -0.24 23.53 -9.20
CA SER A 135 0.35 24.77 -8.67
C SER A 135 0.27 24.89 -7.13
N ARG A 136 -0.37 23.94 -6.44
CA ARG A 136 -0.54 23.91 -4.98
C ARG A 136 0.35 22.87 -4.29
N GLN A 137 1.14 22.11 -5.07
CA GLN A 137 2.20 21.23 -4.58
C GLN A 137 3.53 21.97 -4.62
#